data_AF-A0A6B3IFL9-F1
#
_entry.id   AF-A0A6B3IFL9-F1
#
_cell.length_a   1.000
_cell.length_b   1.000
_cell.length_c   1.000
_cell.angle_alpha   90.00
_cell.angle_beta   90.00
_cell.angle_gamma   90.00
#
_symmetry.space_group_name_H-M   'P 1'
#
loop_
_entity.id
_entity.type
_entity.pdbx_description
1 polymer ?
#
loop_
_entity_poly.entity_id
_entity_poly.type
_entity_poly.pdbx_seq_one_letter_code
_entity_poly.pdbx_strand_id
1 'polypeptide(L)' 'VARRFERGSRALLEAIRTTRPRYALFGHVHQPLVRRMRIGATECVNVGHFASTGKPWALTW' A
#
# COMPACT_ATOMS: atom_id res chain seq x y z
N VAL A 1 15.99 -8.99 -4.93
CA VAL A 1 15.32 -7.73 -4.50
C VAL A 1 16.30 -6.59 -4.69
N ALA A 2 15.90 -5.52 -5.39
CA ALA A 2 16.73 -4.31 -5.45
C ALA A 2 16.79 -3.72 -4.03
N ARG A 3 17.95 -3.77 -3.38
CA ARG A 3 18.22 -3.21 -2.04
C ARG A 3 18.32 -1.68 -2.07
N ARG A 4 17.43 -1.02 -2.82
CA ARG A 4 17.37 0.44 -2.91
C ARG A 4 16.03 0.94 -2.44
N PHE A 5 16.04 2.10 -1.79
CA PHE A 5 14.82 2.88 -1.59
C PHE A 5 14.32 3.33 -2.95
N GLU A 6 13.10 2.94 -3.31
CA GLU A 6 12.43 3.45 -4.49
C GLU A 6 11.69 4.74 -4.13
N ARG A 7 11.79 5.75 -5.00
CA ARG A 7 11.08 7.01 -4.80
C ARG A 7 9.59 6.77 -5.01
N GLY A 8 8.78 7.12 -4.01
CA GLY A 8 7.32 7.06 -4.11
C GLY A 8 6.75 8.01 -5.18
N SER A 9 5.49 7.77 -5.57
CA SER A 9 4.80 8.58 -6.59
C SER A 9 4.16 9.83 -5.97
N ARG A 10 4.62 11.02 -6.40
CA ARG A 10 4.02 12.31 -6.00
C ARG A 10 2.59 12.46 -6.51
N ALA A 11 2.32 12.03 -7.74
CA ALA A 11 0.98 12.07 -8.33
C ALA A 11 0.00 11.18 -7.53
N LEU A 12 0.44 10.01 -7.08
CA LEU A 12 -0.38 9.13 -6.24
C LEU A 12 -0.68 9.77 -4.88
N LEU A 13 0.32 10.40 -4.25
CA LEU A 13 0.12 11.11 -2.99
C LEU A 13 -0.92 12.24 -3.13
N GLU A 14 -0.82 13.03 -4.20
CA GLU A 14 -1.79 14.10 -4.48
C GLU A 14 -3.19 13.54 -4.79
N ALA A 15 -3.29 12.44 -5.52
CA ALA A 15 -4.57 11.77 -5.75
C ALA A 15 -5.22 11.30 -4.45
N ILE A 16 -4.46 10.66 -3.54
CA ILE A 16 -4.94 10.23 -2.23
C ILE A 16 -5.41 11.42 -1.39
N ARG A 17 -4.63 12.52 -1.36
CA ARG A 17 -4.99 13.73 -0.62
C ARG A 17 -6.25 14.39 -1.16
N THR A 18 -6.44 14.40 -2.48
CA THR A 18 -7.59 15.01 -3.15
C THR A 18 -8.85 14.19 -2.94
N THR A 19 -8.77 12.89 -3.19
CA THR A 19 -9.94 11.99 -3.22
C THR A 19 -10.29 11.39 -1.86
N ARG A 20 -9.35 11.38 -0.90
CA ARG A 20 -9.52 10.87 0.46
C ARG A 20 -10.25 9.52 0.51
N PRO A 21 -9.83 8.51 -0.27
CA PRO A 21 -10.52 7.24 -0.30
C PRO A 21 -10.38 6.54 1.06
N ARG A 22 -11.35 5.69 1.42
CA ARG A 22 -11.25 4.88 2.65
C ARG A 22 -10.03 3.94 2.60
N TYR A 23 -9.73 3.38 1.42
CA TYR A 23 -8.61 2.46 1.21
C TYR A 23 -7.82 2.80 -0.06
N ALA A 24 -6.51 2.61 0.00
CA ALA A 24 -5.61 2.57 -1.16
C ALA A 24 -4.89 1.22 -1.18
N LEU A 25 -5.32 0.32 -2.07
CA LEU A 25 -4.78 -1.03 -2.19
C LEU A 25 -3.60 -1.04 -3.16
N PHE A 26 -2.48 -1.63 -2.76
CA PHE A 26 -1.28 -1.73 -3.59
C PHE A 26 -0.57 -3.06 -3.42
N GLY A 27 0.23 -3.45 -4.41
CA GLY A 27 1.04 -4.65 -4.38
C GLY A 27 1.85 -4.76 -5.66
N HIS A 28 3.15 -4.95 -5.54
CA HIS A 28 4.05 -5.29 -6.64
C HIS A 28 5.16 -6.23 -6.13
N VAL A 29 5.82 -6.95 -7.03
CA VAL A 29 6.69 -8.12 -6.74
C VAL A 29 7.95 -7.77 -5.94
N HIS A 30 8.17 -6.49 -5.63
CA HIS A 30 9.31 -6.01 -4.89
C HIS A 30 8.84 -5.20 -3.68
N GLN A 31 9.07 -5.77 -2.49
CA GLN A 31 9.13 -5.13 -1.15
C GLN A 31 7.94 -5.38 -0.20
N PRO A 32 8.11 -6.29 0.79
CA PRO A 32 7.18 -6.54 1.88
C PRO A 32 7.56 -5.82 3.19
N LEU A 33 8.15 -4.62 3.14
CA LEU A 33 8.66 -3.99 4.37
C LEU A 33 7.56 -3.40 5.26
N VAL A 34 6.43 -3.01 4.69
CA VAL A 34 5.32 -2.40 5.44
C VAL A 34 4.01 -3.01 4.99
N ARG A 35 3.28 -3.60 5.96
CA ARG A 35 1.95 -4.20 5.75
C ARG A 35 0.87 -3.13 5.54
N ARG A 36 0.92 -2.04 6.30
CA ARG A 36 -0.05 -0.94 6.28
C ARG A 36 0.60 0.40 6.62
N MET A 37 0.05 1.46 6.07
CA MET A 37 0.36 2.84 6.47
C MET A 37 -0.91 3.71 6.36
N ARG A 38 -0.87 4.93 6.91
CA ARG A 38 -1.94 5.91 6.77
C ARG A 38 -1.45 7.17 6.06
N ILE A 39 -2.29 7.72 5.20
CA ILE A 39 -2.18 9.09 4.66
C ILE A 39 -3.49 9.80 4.99
N GLY A 40 -3.48 10.65 6.03
CA GLY A 40 -4.70 11.23 6.55
C GLY A 40 -5.71 10.14 6.98
N ALA A 41 -6.93 10.21 6.45
CA ALA A 41 -8.00 9.23 6.68
C ALA A 41 -7.89 7.96 5.81
N THR A 42 -7.00 7.93 4.82
CA THR A 42 -6.85 6.79 3.91
C THR A 42 -5.96 5.71 4.51
N GLU A 43 -6.47 4.48 4.56
CA GLU A 43 -5.69 3.29 4.89
C GLU A 43 -5.03 2.71 3.63
N CYS A 44 -3.70 2.77 3.56
CA CYS A 44 -2.95 2.17 2.48
C CYS A 44 -2.57 0.73 2.86
N VAL A 45 -3.03 -0.25 2.08
CA VAL A 45 -2.88 -1.68 2.38
C VAL A 45 -2.03 -2.35 1.32
N ASN A 46 -0.91 -2.95 1.74
CA ASN A 46 -0.12 -3.81 0.88
C ASN A 46 -0.81 -5.18 0.77
N VAL A 47 -1.59 -5.37 -0.29
CA VAL A 47 -2.26 -6.65 -0.55
C VAL A 47 -1.28 -7.71 -1.03
N GLY A 48 -0.06 -7.36 -1.46
CA GLY A 48 1.00 -8.32 -1.79
C GLY A 48 1.69 -8.96 -0.57
N HIS A 49 1.44 -8.46 0.64
CA HIS A 49 2.09 -8.95 1.87
C HIS A 49 1.75 -10.42 2.20
N PHE A 50 0.70 -11.00 1.59
CA PHE A 50 0.40 -12.43 1.74
C PHE A 50 1.50 -13.31 1.15
N ALA A 51 2.27 -12.85 0.14
CA ALA A 51 3.34 -13.64 -0.46
C ALA A 51 4.42 -14.02 0.57
N SER A 52 4.65 -13.18 1.58
CA SER A 52 5.57 -13.46 2.70
C SER A 52 4.89 -14.06 3.94
N THR A 53 3.58 -13.89 4.10
CA THR A 53 2.87 -14.23 5.35
C THR A 53 1.86 -15.37 5.22
N GLY A 54 1.55 -15.82 4.00
CA GLY A 54 0.50 -16.79 3.71
C GLY A 54 -0.93 -16.32 4.04
N LYS A 55 -1.10 -15.09 4.55
CA LYS A 55 -2.38 -14.58 5.02
C LYS A 55 -2.90 -13.46 4.10
N PRO A 56 -3.98 -13.69 3.35
CA PRO A 56 -4.57 -12.65 2.51
C PRO A 56 -5.16 -11.52 3.37
N TRP A 57 -5.26 -10.34 2.77
CA TRP A 57 -6.11 -9.29 3.30
C TRP A 57 -7.48 -9.37 2.61
N ALA A 58 -8.54 -9.46 3.42
CA ALA A 58 -9.92 -9.48 2.95
C ALA A 58 -10.60 -8.16 3.35
N LEU A 59 -11.27 -7.53 2.39
CA LEU A 59 -12.21 -6.45 2.66
C LEU A 59 -13.56 -7.08 3.00
N THR A 60 -14.19 -6.61 4.07
CA THR A 60 -15.57 -6.95 4.44
C THR A 60 -16.43 -5.70 4.29
N TRP A 61 -17.57 -5.84 3.63
CA TRP A 61 -18.55 -4.79 3.37
C TRP A 61 -19.79 -4.99 4.23
#